data_AF-A0AAW1C463-F1
#
_entry.id   AF-A0AAW1C463-F1
#
_cell.length_a   1.000
_cell.length_b   1.000
_cell.length_c   1.000
_cell.angle_alpha   90.00
_cell.angle_beta   90.00
_cell.angle_gamma   90.00
#
_symmetry.space_group_name_H-M   'P 1'
#
loop_
_entity.id
_entity.type
_entity.pdbx_description
1 polymer ?
#
loop_
_entity_poly.entity_id
_entity_poly.type
_entity_poly.pdbx_seq_one_letter_code
_entity_poly.pdbx_strand_id
1 'polypeptide(L)'
;MHGIIATEDEEYFIEPLRNTSEQSDNFHFEVGHPHVIYKKSSLYHQFFYDHTHCDISEELMGSGKPWCLNNTVAFPSLLPVNQTLNNHHRLKRSISTERFVETLVVADKMMVGYHGRKDIEHYILSVMNIVAKLYRDSSLGNVVNIIVTRLIVLTEDQPNLEINHHADKSLDSFCKWQKSILSHQSDGNTIPENGIAHHDNAVLITRYDICTYKNKPCGTLGLASVAGMCEPERSCSINEDIGLGSAFTIAHEIGHNFGMNHDGIGNSCGTKGHEAAKLMAAHITANTNPFSWSTCSRDYITSFLDSGRGTCLDNEPPKRDFLYPVVAPGQVYDADEQCRFQYGAASRQCKYGMGSAFFNLLQIQASEFQTEVMEP
;
A
#
# COMPACT_ATOMS: atom_id res chain seq x y z
N MET A 1 23.85 -6.13 -17.58
CA MET A 1 22.87 -6.46 -16.51
C MET A 1 23.08 -5.48 -15.37
N HIS A 2 22.04 -4.97 -14.74
CA HIS A 2 22.18 -4.25 -13.46
C HIS A 2 21.70 -5.18 -12.36
N GLY A 3 22.41 -5.26 -11.24
CA GLY A 3 22.11 -6.21 -10.17
C GLY A 3 22.58 -5.71 -8.81
N ILE A 4 22.03 -6.30 -7.76
CA ILE A 4 22.40 -6.01 -6.38
C ILE A 4 22.77 -7.34 -5.71
N ILE A 5 23.94 -7.39 -5.08
CA ILE A 5 24.33 -8.49 -4.19
C ILE A 5 24.18 -7.99 -2.76
N ALA A 6 23.31 -8.64 -1.98
CA ALA A 6 23.20 -8.39 -0.55
C ALA A 6 23.90 -9.51 0.22
N THR A 7 24.74 -9.12 1.16
CA THR A 7 25.36 -9.97 2.19
C THR A 7 24.79 -9.59 3.55
N GLU A 8 25.02 -10.38 4.60
CA GLU A 8 24.50 -10.09 5.95
C GLU A 8 24.90 -8.70 6.47
N ASP A 9 26.06 -8.19 6.02
CA ASP A 9 26.62 -6.92 6.49
C ASP A 9 26.58 -5.78 5.46
N GLU A 10 26.40 -6.06 4.16
CA GLU A 10 26.63 -5.04 3.12
C GLU A 10 25.91 -5.30 1.78
N GLU A 11 25.61 -4.23 1.03
CA GLU A 11 25.06 -4.28 -0.33
C GLU A 11 26.06 -3.79 -1.39
N TYR A 12 26.15 -4.53 -2.49
CA TYR A 12 27.00 -4.22 -3.65
C TYR A 12 26.13 -3.99 -4.88
N PHE A 13 26.41 -2.91 -5.61
CA PHE A 13 25.79 -2.64 -6.91
C PHE A 13 26.66 -3.17 -8.03
N ILE A 14 26.02 -3.77 -9.03
CA ILE A 14 26.64 -4.27 -10.25
C ILE A 14 26.05 -3.51 -11.42
N GLU A 15 26.91 -2.89 -12.22
CA GLU A 15 26.52 -2.25 -13.48
C GLU A 15 27.50 -2.59 -14.61
N PRO A 16 27.06 -2.59 -15.88
CA PRO A 16 27.95 -2.82 -17.02
C PRO A 16 29.00 -1.72 -17.09
N LEU A 17 30.27 -2.09 -17.32
CA LEU A 17 31.34 -1.10 -17.46
C LEU A 17 31.16 -0.28 -18.74
N ARG A 18 30.74 0.98 -18.61
CA ARG A 18 30.51 1.90 -19.73
C ARG A 18 31.84 2.49 -20.25
N ASN A 19 32.70 1.67 -20.87
CA ASN A 19 33.80 2.15 -21.72
C ASN A 19 34.57 1.05 -22.49
N THR A 20 33.89 0.03 -23.02
CA THR A 20 34.46 -0.78 -24.11
C THR A 20 34.07 -0.14 -25.44
N SER A 21 35.03 0.53 -26.09
CA SER A 21 34.92 1.19 -27.39
C SER A 21 34.11 0.43 -28.43
N GLU A 22 33.19 1.15 -29.07
CA GLU A 22 32.90 1.15 -30.51
C GLU A 22 33.32 -0.09 -31.32
N GLN A 23 32.46 -1.12 -31.33
CA GLN A 23 32.19 -1.98 -32.50
C GLN A 23 31.00 -2.88 -32.18
N SER A 24 29.81 -2.32 -32.32
CA SER A 24 28.53 -2.94 -32.01
C SER A 24 27.99 -3.79 -33.17
N ASP A 25 28.78 -4.71 -33.74
CA ASP A 25 28.26 -5.59 -34.81
C ASP A 25 28.86 -7.01 -34.91
N ASN A 26 29.73 -7.45 -33.98
CA ASN A 26 30.18 -8.85 -33.95
C ASN A 26 30.34 -9.36 -32.51
N PHE A 27 29.31 -9.99 -31.95
CA PHE A 27 29.39 -10.64 -30.63
C PHE A 27 29.16 -12.14 -30.71
N HIS A 28 30.23 -12.88 -30.36
CA HIS A 28 30.21 -14.32 -30.09
C HIS A 28 29.76 -14.59 -28.64
N PHE A 29 28.90 -15.60 -28.46
CA PHE A 29 28.26 -15.98 -27.19
C PHE A 29 29.21 -16.51 -26.09
N GLU A 30 30.52 -16.60 -26.35
CA GLU A 30 31.49 -17.21 -25.43
C GLU A 30 32.25 -16.22 -24.53
N VAL A 31 32.13 -14.91 -24.76
CA VAL A 31 32.87 -13.90 -23.97
C VAL A 31 31.89 -12.98 -23.23
N GLY A 32 31.79 -13.18 -21.92
CA GLY A 32 30.90 -12.41 -21.04
C GLY A 32 31.24 -10.92 -20.98
N HIS A 33 30.23 -10.09 -20.70
CA HIS A 33 30.41 -8.64 -20.56
C HIS A 33 31.02 -8.26 -19.19
N PRO A 34 32.02 -7.37 -19.15
CA PRO A 34 32.59 -6.88 -17.89
C PRO A 34 31.61 -5.96 -17.15
N HIS A 35 31.53 -6.15 -15.83
CA HIS A 35 30.69 -5.35 -14.92
C HIS A 35 31.55 -4.74 -13.83
N VAL A 36 31.18 -3.54 -13.37
CA VAL A 36 31.76 -2.88 -12.21
C VAL A 36 30.94 -3.23 -10.99
N ILE A 37 31.63 -3.57 -9.90
CA ILE A 37 31.01 -3.88 -8.61
C ILE A 37 31.55 -2.88 -7.59
N TYR A 38 30.65 -2.16 -6.91
CA TYR A 38 31.02 -1.23 -5.85
C TYR A 38 30.08 -1.31 -4.66
N LYS A 39 30.62 -1.02 -3.47
CA LYS A 39 29.86 -1.02 -2.22
C LYS A 39 28.93 0.19 -2.14
N LYS A 40 27.72 -0.02 -1.64
CA LYS A 40 26.74 1.05 -1.38
C LYS A 40 27.29 2.11 -0.42
N SER A 41 28.05 1.69 0.60
CA SER A 41 28.70 2.61 1.55
C SER A 41 29.74 3.54 0.91
N SER A 42 30.35 3.17 -0.22
CA SER A 42 31.29 4.04 -0.94
C SER A 42 30.63 5.24 -1.62
N LEU A 43 29.33 5.15 -1.94
CA LEU A 43 28.58 6.25 -2.54
C LEU A 43 28.35 7.41 -1.56
N TYR A 44 28.32 7.12 -0.25
CA TYR A 44 28.19 8.16 0.78
C TYR A 44 29.45 9.03 0.92
N HIS A 45 30.61 8.55 0.49
CA HIS A 45 31.86 9.32 0.58
C HIS A 45 32.03 10.32 -0.59
N GLN A 46 31.29 10.14 -1.69
CA GLN A 46 31.36 11.00 -2.87
C GLN A 46 30.47 12.24 -2.79
N PHE A 47 29.44 12.24 -1.93
CA PHE A 47 28.55 13.40 -1.73
C PHE A 47 29.11 14.48 -0.79
N PHE A 48 30.29 14.30 -0.20
CA PHE A 48 30.88 15.27 0.74
C PHE A 48 32.04 16.12 0.18
N TYR A 49 32.40 15.97 -1.09
CA TYR A 49 33.54 16.71 -1.68
C TYR A 49 33.23 17.58 -2.91
N ASP A 50 31.96 17.73 -3.32
CA ASP A 50 31.62 18.59 -4.47
C ASP A 50 30.50 19.61 -4.17
N HIS A 51 30.75 20.44 -3.16
CA HIS A 51 30.03 21.69 -2.96
C HIS A 51 31.00 22.85 -2.80
N THR A 52 31.61 23.25 -3.92
CA THR A 52 32.11 24.62 -4.07
C THR A 52 31.94 25.07 -5.52
N HIS A 53 31.00 25.98 -5.76
CA HIS A 53 31.07 27.18 -6.61
C HIS A 53 29.67 27.53 -7.16
N CYS A 54 29.05 28.53 -6.53
CA CYS A 54 28.01 29.34 -7.16
C CYS A 54 28.67 30.27 -8.17
N ASP A 55 28.08 30.43 -9.36
CA ASP A 55 28.20 31.70 -10.09
C ASP A 55 26.92 31.99 -10.89
N ILE A 56 26.54 33.26 -10.90
CA ILE A 56 25.32 33.83 -11.46
C ILE A 56 25.64 34.45 -12.82
N SER A 57 24.74 34.35 -13.80
CA SER A 57 24.65 35.32 -14.91
C SER A 57 23.20 35.41 -15.44
N GLU A 58 22.72 36.65 -15.59
CA GLU A 58 21.38 37.08 -16.02
C GLU A 58 21.18 37.12 -17.56
N GLU A 59 19.95 37.49 -17.96
CA GLU A 59 19.42 37.94 -19.27
C GLU A 59 18.83 36.86 -20.21
N LEU A 60 17.65 36.98 -20.87
CA LEU A 60 16.72 38.10 -21.14
C LEU A 60 15.31 37.57 -21.55
N MET A 61 14.31 38.42 -21.27
CA MET A 61 12.88 38.53 -21.60
C MET A 61 12.26 37.83 -22.84
N GLY A 62 10.94 37.56 -22.74
CA GLY A 62 10.04 37.46 -23.90
C GLY A 62 8.59 37.07 -23.57
N SER A 63 7.66 38.03 -23.67
CA SER A 63 6.24 37.95 -23.30
C SER A 63 5.33 37.19 -24.26
N GLY A 64 4.20 36.66 -23.76
CA GLY A 64 3.01 36.39 -24.58
C GLY A 64 1.89 35.61 -23.87
N LYS A 65 0.88 36.29 -23.32
CA LYS A 65 -0.49 35.77 -23.13
C LYS A 65 -1.39 36.41 -24.20
N PRO A 66 -2.44 35.74 -24.69
CA PRO A 66 -3.81 36.00 -24.19
C PRO A 66 -4.70 34.71 -24.10
N TRP A 67 -5.45 34.48 -23.02
CA TRP A 67 -6.82 34.93 -22.68
C TRP A 67 -7.97 34.09 -23.30
N CYS A 68 -8.81 33.54 -22.41
CA CYS A 68 -10.25 33.19 -22.49
C CYS A 68 -10.56 32.36 -21.22
N LEU A 69 -10.89 33.01 -20.09
CA LEU A 69 -12.24 33.10 -19.48
C LEU A 69 -12.83 31.73 -19.11
N ASN A 70 -12.85 31.35 -17.82
CA ASN A 70 -13.69 31.83 -16.70
C ASN A 70 -14.93 30.94 -16.50
N ASN A 71 -14.93 30.15 -15.43
CA ASN A 71 -15.96 30.17 -14.39
C ASN A 71 -15.55 29.22 -13.25
N THR A 72 -14.87 29.75 -12.23
CA THR A 72 -14.79 29.13 -10.91
C THR A 72 -15.29 30.13 -9.89
N VAL A 73 -16.38 29.76 -9.22
CA VAL A 73 -16.88 30.45 -8.03
C VAL A 73 -15.91 30.13 -6.90
N ALA A 74 -15.12 31.13 -6.51
CA ALA A 74 -14.19 31.06 -5.40
C ALA A 74 -14.94 31.23 -4.06
N PHE A 75 -14.72 30.32 -3.11
CA PHE A 75 -15.00 30.58 -1.70
C PHE A 75 -13.77 31.25 -1.05
N PRO A 76 -13.93 32.30 -0.23
CA PRO A 76 -12.81 33.12 0.21
C PRO A 76 -12.11 32.52 1.44
N SER A 77 -10.82 32.23 1.29
CA SER A 77 -9.88 32.10 2.39
C SER A 77 -9.47 33.49 2.88
N LEU A 78 -10.10 33.97 3.95
CA LEU A 78 -9.64 35.13 4.71
C LEU A 78 -9.11 34.66 6.07
N LEU A 79 -7.79 34.59 6.18
CA LEU A 79 -7.09 34.59 7.47
C LEU A 79 -6.97 36.04 7.95
N PRO A 80 -7.27 36.38 9.22
CA PRO A 80 -6.96 37.70 9.74
C PRO A 80 -5.45 37.84 9.95
N VAL A 81 -4.84 38.82 9.29
CA VAL A 81 -3.49 39.29 9.58
C VAL A 81 -3.54 40.11 10.87
N ASN A 82 -3.00 39.56 11.95
CA ASN A 82 -2.51 40.36 13.07
C ASN A 82 -1.01 40.14 13.21
N GLN A 83 -0.25 41.13 12.74
CA GLN A 83 1.16 41.27 13.07
C GLN A 83 1.27 41.60 14.57
N THR A 84 1.99 40.77 15.34
CA THR A 84 3.04 41.21 16.29
C THR A 84 3.63 40.02 17.06
N LEU A 85 4.95 40.15 17.30
CA LEU A 85 5.87 39.31 18.07
C LEU A 85 6.41 38.01 17.45
N ASN A 86 7.66 38.13 17.01
CA ASN A 86 8.67 37.08 16.92
C ASN A 86 8.57 36.06 18.06
N ASN A 87 8.09 34.86 17.75
CA ASN A 87 8.56 33.64 18.36
C ASN A 87 9.00 32.72 17.23
N HIS A 88 10.32 32.59 17.03
CA HIS A 88 10.89 31.46 16.31
C HIS A 88 10.64 30.19 17.14
N HIS A 89 9.40 29.68 17.13
CA HIS A 89 9.19 28.28 17.41
C HIS A 89 9.86 27.53 16.28
N ARG A 90 11.07 27.04 16.55
CA ARG A 90 11.72 26.02 15.75
C ARG A 90 10.69 24.90 15.61
N LEU A 91 10.10 24.76 14.41
CA LEU A 91 9.23 23.63 14.09
C LEU A 91 9.99 22.38 14.53
N LYS A 92 9.44 21.67 15.51
CA LYS A 92 10.01 20.39 15.95
C LYS A 92 10.17 19.58 14.66
N ARG A 93 11.37 19.08 14.40
CA ARG A 93 11.54 18.06 13.35
C ARG A 93 10.47 17.00 13.65
N SER A 94 9.59 16.70 12.70
CA SER A 94 8.70 15.55 12.82
C SER A 94 9.62 14.34 12.95
N ILE A 95 9.74 13.83 14.18
CA ILE A 95 10.42 12.58 14.45
C ILE A 95 9.32 11.56 14.27
N SER A 96 9.45 10.74 13.22
CA SER A 96 8.57 9.60 13.00
C SER A 96 8.54 8.76 14.27
N THR A 97 7.40 8.79 14.93
CA THR A 97 7.11 7.98 16.12
C THR A 97 6.47 6.70 15.63
N GLU A 98 6.84 5.58 16.25
CA GLU A 98 6.27 4.30 15.89
C GLU A 98 4.77 4.30 16.16
N ARG A 99 4.00 3.84 15.17
CA ARG A 99 2.54 3.74 15.21
C ARG A 99 2.12 2.28 15.13
N PHE A 100 1.03 1.93 15.80
CA PHE A 100 0.44 0.59 15.79
C PHE A 100 -1.00 0.69 15.34
N VAL A 101 -1.37 -0.11 14.34
CA VAL A 101 -2.73 -0.20 13.81
C VAL A 101 -3.28 -1.56 14.25
N GLU A 102 -4.09 -1.54 15.31
CA GLU A 102 -4.83 -2.70 15.78
C GLU A 102 -5.91 -3.04 14.75
N THR A 103 -5.75 -4.17 14.07
CA THR A 103 -6.56 -4.51 12.90
C THR A 103 -7.49 -5.67 13.19
N LEU A 104 -8.79 -5.44 13.04
CA LEU A 104 -9.79 -6.50 12.92
C LEU A 104 -9.80 -7.00 11.48
N VAL A 105 -9.64 -8.31 11.30
CA VAL A 105 -9.82 -8.95 9.99
C VAL A 105 -11.07 -9.83 10.04
N VAL A 106 -11.94 -9.68 9.05
CA VAL A 106 -13.16 -10.47 8.89
C VAL A 106 -13.11 -11.16 7.54
N ALA A 107 -13.32 -12.47 7.54
CA ALA A 107 -13.47 -13.25 6.33
C ALA A 107 -14.88 -13.80 6.24
N ASP A 108 -15.53 -13.60 5.10
CA ASP A 108 -16.92 -13.99 4.89
C ASP A 108 -17.08 -15.51 4.63
N LYS A 109 -18.34 -15.96 4.52
CA LYS A 109 -18.63 -17.38 4.24
C LYS A 109 -18.09 -17.85 2.89
N MET A 110 -17.95 -16.95 1.91
CA MET A 110 -17.41 -17.28 0.60
C MET A 110 -15.92 -17.59 0.68
N MET A 111 -15.17 -16.85 1.51
CA MET A 111 -13.78 -17.17 1.85
C MET A 111 -13.66 -18.58 2.46
N VAL A 112 -14.53 -18.93 3.40
CA VAL A 112 -14.53 -20.27 4.03
C VAL A 112 -14.82 -21.36 3.00
N GLY A 113 -15.78 -21.13 2.11
CA GLY A 113 -16.12 -22.07 1.04
C GLY A 113 -14.97 -22.30 0.06
N TYR A 114 -14.13 -21.29 -0.15
CA TYR A 114 -13.01 -21.35 -1.09
C TYR A 114 -11.74 -21.95 -0.51
N HIS A 115 -11.24 -21.39 0.60
CA HIS A 115 -9.96 -21.79 1.21
C HIS A 115 -10.10 -22.97 2.17
N GLY A 116 -11.33 -23.30 2.57
CA GLY A 116 -11.60 -24.34 3.56
C GLY A 116 -11.35 -23.88 5.00
N ARG A 117 -12.13 -24.44 5.93
CA ARG A 117 -12.14 -24.02 7.34
C ARG A 117 -10.82 -24.22 8.08
N LYS A 118 -9.97 -25.15 7.64
CA LYS A 118 -8.70 -25.47 8.32
C LYS A 118 -7.57 -24.52 7.94
N ASP A 119 -7.55 -24.07 6.69
CA ASP A 119 -6.40 -23.37 6.11
C ASP A 119 -6.63 -21.86 5.97
N ILE A 120 -7.89 -21.42 6.01
CA ILE A 120 -8.28 -20.01 5.89
C ILE A 120 -7.55 -19.06 6.86
N GLU A 121 -7.37 -19.47 8.12
CA GLU A 121 -6.69 -18.63 9.11
C GLU A 121 -5.22 -18.42 8.73
N HIS A 122 -4.51 -19.50 8.38
CA HIS A 122 -3.12 -19.42 7.95
C HIS A 122 -2.96 -18.62 6.65
N TYR A 123 -3.91 -18.76 5.73
CA TYR A 123 -3.99 -17.96 4.51
C TYR A 123 -4.11 -16.46 4.81
N ILE A 124 -5.09 -16.07 5.63
CA ILE A 124 -5.32 -14.67 6.01
C ILE A 124 -4.11 -14.08 6.72
N LEU A 125 -3.50 -14.82 7.66
CA LEU A 125 -2.29 -14.36 8.35
C LEU A 125 -1.09 -14.23 7.39
N SER A 126 -1.02 -15.04 6.33
CA SER A 126 0.01 -14.90 5.29
C SER A 126 -0.20 -13.63 4.46
N VAL A 127 -1.44 -13.32 4.09
CA VAL A 127 -1.82 -12.08 3.39
C VAL A 127 -1.49 -10.87 4.28
N MET A 128 -1.92 -10.88 5.54
CA MET A 128 -1.67 -9.78 6.48
C MET A 128 -0.19 -9.60 6.84
N ASN A 129 0.62 -10.66 6.78
CA ASN A 129 2.07 -10.56 6.92
C ASN A 129 2.69 -9.75 5.75
N ILE A 130 2.19 -9.92 4.52
CA ILE A 130 2.62 -9.10 3.38
C ILE A 130 2.20 -7.65 3.60
N VAL A 131 0.96 -7.39 4.02
CA VAL A 131 0.46 -6.04 4.36
C VAL A 131 1.36 -5.38 5.42
N ALA A 132 1.66 -6.09 6.51
CA ALA A 132 2.51 -5.57 7.58
C ALA A 132 3.93 -5.22 7.08
N LYS A 133 4.49 -6.03 6.16
CA LYS A 133 5.79 -5.73 5.53
C LYS A 133 5.73 -4.51 4.61
N LEU A 134 4.65 -4.32 3.85
CA LEU A 134 4.47 -3.13 3.00
C LEU A 134 4.45 -1.84 3.83
N TYR A 135 3.77 -1.83 4.97
CA TYR A 135 3.73 -0.67 5.88
C TYR A 135 5.04 -0.42 6.65
N ARG A 136 5.92 -1.42 6.72
CA ARG A 136 7.27 -1.27 7.27
C ARG A 136 8.30 -0.83 6.22
N ASP A 137 7.94 -0.74 4.94
CA ASP A 137 8.86 -0.31 3.90
C ASP A 137 9.29 1.16 4.09
N SER A 138 10.58 1.42 3.91
CA SER A 138 11.19 2.74 4.14
C SER A 138 10.64 3.84 3.24
N SER A 139 10.07 3.51 2.07
CA SER A 139 9.49 4.49 1.16
C SER A 139 8.24 5.17 1.73
N LEU A 140 7.55 4.56 2.70
CA LEU A 140 6.42 5.16 3.42
C LEU A 140 6.84 6.37 4.27
N GLY A 141 8.11 6.45 4.68
CA GLY A 141 8.68 7.51 5.52
C GLY A 141 8.18 7.54 6.97
N ASN A 142 7.21 6.70 7.34
CA ASN A 142 6.64 6.61 8.68
C ASN A 142 6.72 5.16 9.19
N VAL A 143 6.99 4.98 10.47
CA VAL A 143 7.12 3.64 11.07
C VAL A 143 5.73 3.17 11.52
N VAL A 144 5.05 2.41 10.66
CA VAL A 144 3.68 1.91 10.93
C VAL A 144 3.69 0.39 11.07
N ASN A 145 3.05 -0.10 12.14
CA ASN A 145 2.87 -1.51 12.43
C ASN A 145 1.44 -1.94 12.22
N ILE A 146 1.17 -2.77 11.21
CA ILE A 146 -0.14 -3.41 11.06
C ILE A 146 -0.15 -4.69 11.90
N ILE A 147 -1.01 -4.74 12.93
CA ILE A 147 -1.10 -5.88 13.86
C ILE A 147 -2.52 -6.41 13.85
N VAL A 148 -2.71 -7.68 13.49
CA VAL A 148 -4.00 -8.34 13.66
C VAL A 148 -4.24 -8.58 15.15
N THR A 149 -5.22 -7.90 15.72
CA THR A 149 -5.66 -8.09 17.11
C THR A 149 -6.88 -8.99 17.21
N ARG A 150 -7.63 -9.14 16.11
CA ARG A 150 -8.82 -9.98 16.05
C ARG A 150 -9.04 -10.53 14.65
N LEU A 151 -9.36 -11.81 14.56
CA LEU A 151 -9.79 -12.48 13.33
C LEU A 151 -11.17 -13.10 13.52
N ILE A 152 -12.13 -12.74 12.68
CA ILE A 152 -13.48 -13.31 12.67
C ILE A 152 -13.70 -14.03 11.34
N VAL A 153 -13.96 -15.33 11.41
CA VAL A 153 -14.30 -16.15 10.24
C VAL A 153 -15.79 -16.45 10.27
N LEU A 154 -16.53 -15.82 9.37
CA LEU A 154 -17.98 -15.98 9.26
C LEU A 154 -18.27 -17.24 8.47
N THR A 155 -18.97 -18.19 9.08
CA THR A 155 -19.42 -19.43 8.39
C THR A 155 -20.82 -19.31 7.81
N GLU A 156 -21.57 -18.31 8.26
CA GLU A 156 -22.95 -18.02 7.86
C GLU A 156 -23.15 -16.49 7.84
N ASP A 157 -24.22 -16.04 7.17
CA ASP A 157 -24.58 -14.62 7.15
C ASP A 157 -24.89 -14.13 8.55
N GLN A 158 -24.45 -12.90 8.87
CA GLN A 158 -24.69 -12.30 10.17
C GLN A 158 -25.87 -11.33 10.10
N PRO A 159 -26.69 -11.23 11.15
CA PRO A 159 -27.71 -10.20 11.21
C PRO A 159 -27.05 -8.81 11.16
N ASN A 160 -27.65 -7.90 10.39
CA ASN A 160 -27.15 -6.52 10.20
C ASN A 160 -25.78 -6.40 9.52
N LEU A 161 -25.31 -7.45 8.84
CA LEU A 161 -24.14 -7.41 7.97
C LEU A 161 -24.55 -7.91 6.58
N GLU A 162 -24.73 -6.97 5.66
CA GLU A 162 -24.99 -7.26 4.26
C GLU A 162 -23.68 -7.18 3.47
N ILE A 163 -23.25 -8.34 2.95
CA ILE A 163 -22.10 -8.45 2.05
C ILE A 163 -22.63 -8.94 0.70
N ASN A 164 -22.47 -8.13 -0.33
CA ASN A 164 -22.94 -8.44 -1.67
C ASN A 164 -22.01 -7.85 -2.73
N HIS A 165 -22.42 -7.96 -3.99
CA HIS A 165 -21.67 -7.50 -5.16
C HIS A 165 -21.53 -5.96 -5.27
N HIS A 166 -22.39 -5.19 -4.60
CA HIS A 166 -22.31 -3.74 -4.55
C HIS A 166 -21.34 -3.30 -3.45
N ALA A 167 -20.19 -2.77 -3.86
CA ALA A 167 -19.08 -2.42 -2.97
C ALA A 167 -19.46 -1.31 -1.98
N ASP A 168 -20.17 -0.28 -2.45
CA ASP A 168 -20.65 0.84 -1.64
C ASP A 168 -21.56 0.38 -0.49
N LYS A 169 -22.56 -0.45 -0.80
CA LYS A 169 -23.50 -0.99 0.21
C LYS A 169 -22.81 -1.93 1.18
N SER A 170 -21.92 -2.78 0.67
CA SER A 170 -21.18 -3.72 1.50
C SER A 170 -20.22 -3.00 2.44
N LEU A 171 -19.55 -1.94 1.99
CA LEU A 171 -18.70 -1.11 2.83
C LEU A 171 -19.53 -0.42 3.92
N ASP A 172 -20.59 0.29 3.57
CA ASP A 172 -21.47 0.96 4.54
C ASP A 172 -22.02 -0.02 5.60
N SER A 173 -22.51 -1.19 5.16
CA SER A 173 -22.99 -2.21 6.09
C SER A 173 -21.88 -2.77 6.97
N PHE A 174 -20.70 -3.04 6.42
CA PHE A 174 -19.57 -3.58 7.17
C PHE A 174 -19.05 -2.59 8.20
N CYS A 175 -18.90 -1.31 7.83
CA CYS A 175 -18.48 -0.24 8.72
C CYS A 175 -19.43 -0.05 9.91
N LYS A 176 -20.76 -0.14 9.68
CA LYS A 176 -21.76 -0.12 10.75
C LYS A 176 -21.67 -1.35 11.65
N TRP A 177 -21.53 -2.53 11.05
CA TRP A 177 -21.45 -3.79 11.77
C TRP A 177 -20.20 -3.88 12.65
N GLN A 178 -19.02 -3.55 12.12
CA GLN A 178 -17.77 -3.59 12.89
C GLN A 178 -17.79 -2.59 14.06
N LYS A 179 -18.45 -1.44 13.90
CA LYS A 179 -18.67 -0.49 14.98
C LYS A 179 -19.60 -1.07 16.04
N SER A 180 -20.66 -1.76 15.64
CA SER A 180 -21.61 -2.34 16.59
C SER A 180 -20.95 -3.35 17.54
N ILE A 181 -20.00 -4.14 17.04
CA ILE A 181 -19.23 -5.09 17.85
C ILE A 181 -18.16 -4.41 18.73
N LEU A 182 -17.77 -3.16 18.44
CA LEU A 182 -16.99 -2.30 19.33
C LEU A 182 -17.86 -1.70 20.45
N SER A 183 -19.04 -1.19 20.10
CA SER A 183 -19.93 -0.42 21.00
C SER A 183 -20.54 -1.21 22.17
N HIS A 184 -20.35 -2.52 22.19
CA HIS A 184 -20.63 -3.32 23.38
C HIS A 184 -19.58 -3.14 24.49
N GLN A 185 -18.66 -2.17 24.37
CA GLN A 185 -17.71 -1.77 25.40
C GLN A 185 -17.67 -0.25 25.61
N SER A 186 -17.86 0.14 26.87
CA SER A 186 -17.65 1.48 27.42
C SER A 186 -16.18 1.67 27.82
N ASP A 187 -15.61 2.81 27.43
CA ASP A 187 -14.48 3.53 28.05
C ASP A 187 -13.38 2.70 28.75
N GLY A 188 -12.24 2.60 28.06
CA GLY A 188 -10.92 2.56 28.69
C GLY A 188 -10.32 1.17 28.88
N ASN A 189 -9.10 1.00 28.34
CA ASN A 189 -7.91 0.24 28.78
C ASN A 189 -8.04 -1.05 29.62
N THR A 190 -9.21 -1.65 29.71
CA THR A 190 -9.48 -2.89 30.43
C THR A 190 -10.19 -3.79 29.46
N ILE A 191 -9.44 -4.76 28.92
CA ILE A 191 -9.98 -5.90 28.21
C ILE A 191 -11.04 -6.53 29.14
N PRO A 192 -12.33 -6.53 28.80
CA PRO A 192 -13.31 -7.22 29.61
C PRO A 192 -12.95 -8.71 29.61
N GLU A 193 -13.22 -9.38 30.73
CA GLU A 193 -13.04 -10.83 30.95
C GLU A 193 -13.71 -11.69 29.85
N ASN A 194 -14.53 -11.07 29.01
CA ASN A 194 -15.30 -11.57 27.88
C ASN A 194 -14.53 -11.63 26.54
N GLY A 195 -13.30 -11.09 26.45
CA GLY A 195 -12.38 -11.34 25.33
C GLY A 195 -12.64 -10.60 24.01
N ILE A 196 -13.32 -9.45 24.00
CA ILE A 196 -13.53 -8.64 22.78
C ILE A 196 -12.42 -7.59 22.68
N ALA A 197 -11.50 -7.76 21.74
CA ALA A 197 -10.38 -6.85 21.48
C ALA A 197 -10.83 -5.56 20.76
N HIS A 198 -10.31 -4.42 21.20
CA HIS A 198 -10.35 -3.14 20.50
C HIS A 198 -9.61 -3.26 19.15
N HIS A 199 -10.04 -2.47 18.15
CA HIS A 199 -9.35 -2.33 16.88
C HIS A 199 -9.48 -0.90 16.36
N ASP A 200 -8.41 -0.39 15.76
CA ASP A 200 -8.35 0.92 15.14
C ASP A 200 -8.93 0.89 13.72
N ASN A 201 -8.75 -0.22 13.02
CA ASN A 201 -9.12 -0.42 11.62
C ASN A 201 -9.74 -1.81 11.39
N ALA A 202 -10.73 -1.90 10.50
CA ALA A 202 -11.40 -3.15 10.14
C ALA A 202 -11.23 -3.49 8.65
N VAL A 203 -10.89 -4.74 8.35
CA VAL A 203 -10.68 -5.25 6.99
C VAL A 203 -11.64 -6.41 6.75
N LEU A 204 -12.57 -6.26 5.82
CA LEU A 204 -13.35 -7.37 5.28
C LEU A 204 -12.65 -7.95 4.05
N ILE A 205 -12.47 -9.26 4.03
CA ILE A 205 -11.98 -10.02 2.89
C ILE A 205 -13.12 -10.92 2.40
N THR A 206 -13.42 -10.83 1.11
CA THR A 206 -14.58 -11.49 0.50
C THR A 206 -14.24 -12.11 -0.85
N ARG A 207 -14.95 -13.19 -1.21
CA ARG A 207 -14.87 -13.82 -2.55
C ARG A 207 -16.02 -13.40 -3.47
N TYR A 208 -16.84 -12.43 -3.06
CA TYR A 208 -17.73 -11.76 -4.01
C TYR A 208 -16.87 -10.94 -4.99
N ASP A 209 -17.18 -11.07 -6.28
CA ASP A 209 -16.83 -10.08 -7.31
C ASP A 209 -17.48 -8.76 -6.88
N ILE A 210 -16.76 -7.68 -6.57
CA ILE A 210 -17.35 -6.42 -6.04
C ILE A 210 -17.25 -5.27 -7.04
N CYS A 211 -18.24 -4.36 -7.00
CA CYS A 211 -18.36 -3.28 -7.99
C CYS A 211 -19.02 -2.02 -7.40
N THR A 212 -18.52 -0.85 -7.77
CA THR A 212 -18.94 0.46 -7.27
C THR A 212 -20.01 1.16 -8.13
N TYR A 213 -20.05 0.90 -9.45
CA TYR A 213 -20.94 1.65 -10.37
C TYR A 213 -21.69 0.82 -11.42
N LYS A 214 -21.18 -0.35 -11.78
CA LYS A 214 -21.76 -1.22 -12.80
C LYS A 214 -21.86 -2.62 -12.25
N ASN A 215 -22.90 -3.35 -12.65
CA ASN A 215 -23.01 -4.74 -12.26
C ASN A 215 -21.98 -5.62 -12.98
N LYS A 216 -21.63 -5.40 -14.26
CA LYS A 216 -20.52 -6.12 -14.95
C LYS A 216 -20.00 -5.32 -16.16
N PRO A 217 -18.73 -5.53 -16.59
CA PRO A 217 -17.66 -6.20 -15.85
C PRO A 217 -17.20 -5.36 -14.65
N CYS A 218 -16.73 -6.02 -13.60
CA CYS A 218 -16.24 -5.36 -12.40
C CYS A 218 -14.73 -5.29 -12.44
N GLY A 219 -14.22 -4.09 -12.19
CA GLY A 219 -12.79 -3.83 -12.08
C GLY A 219 -12.36 -3.57 -10.65
N THR A 220 -13.29 -3.37 -9.72
CA THR A 220 -13.03 -2.94 -8.35
C THR A 220 -12.54 -4.11 -7.50
N LEU A 221 -11.33 -4.03 -6.95
CA LEU A 221 -10.82 -5.03 -6.01
C LEU A 221 -10.99 -4.63 -4.54
N GLY A 222 -11.13 -3.34 -4.26
CA GLY A 222 -11.23 -2.82 -2.90
C GLY A 222 -11.98 -1.50 -2.86
N LEU A 223 -12.54 -1.19 -1.70
CA LEU A 223 -13.16 0.09 -1.42
C LEU A 223 -12.98 0.45 0.06
N ALA A 224 -12.60 1.71 0.29
CA ALA A 224 -12.43 2.29 1.61
C ALA A 224 -12.84 3.77 1.65
N SER A 225 -13.00 4.29 2.87
CA SER A 225 -13.19 5.73 3.08
C SER A 225 -11.84 6.44 3.13
N VAL A 226 -11.72 7.56 2.39
CA VAL A 226 -10.52 8.40 2.53
C VAL A 226 -10.47 8.98 3.94
N ALA A 227 -9.29 8.88 4.53
CA ALA A 227 -8.93 9.44 5.80
C ALA A 227 -9.81 8.95 6.98
N GLY A 228 -10.36 7.74 6.91
CA GLY A 228 -11.19 7.17 7.97
C GLY A 228 -10.43 6.58 9.16
N MET A 229 -9.10 6.53 9.15
CA MET A 229 -8.31 5.99 10.27
C MET A 229 -8.60 6.73 11.58
N CYS A 230 -8.74 6.00 12.69
CA CYS A 230 -9.19 6.52 13.99
C CYS A 230 -10.61 7.12 14.03
N GLU A 231 -11.41 6.97 12.98
CA GLU A 231 -12.83 7.31 12.98
C GLU A 231 -13.64 5.99 13.00
N PRO A 232 -14.22 5.57 14.13
CA PRO A 232 -14.81 4.24 14.27
C PRO A 232 -15.94 3.91 13.28
N GLU A 233 -16.55 4.91 12.64
CA GLU A 233 -17.59 4.70 11.63
C GLU A 233 -17.03 4.55 10.21
N ARG A 234 -15.77 4.92 9.99
CA ARG A 234 -15.13 5.04 8.66
C ARG A 234 -13.81 4.28 8.56
N SER A 235 -13.24 3.80 9.66
CA SER A 235 -12.00 3.02 9.67
C SER A 235 -12.22 1.56 9.27
N CYS A 236 -12.59 1.38 8.01
CA CYS A 236 -13.00 0.11 7.46
C CYS A 236 -12.67 0.04 5.97
N SER A 237 -12.40 -1.16 5.47
CA SER A 237 -12.31 -1.46 4.04
C SER A 237 -12.94 -2.80 3.71
N ILE A 238 -13.38 -2.94 2.47
CA ILE A 238 -13.79 -4.23 1.90
C ILE A 238 -12.86 -4.57 0.73
N ASN A 239 -12.50 -5.84 0.60
CA ASN A 239 -11.44 -6.28 -0.29
C ASN A 239 -11.81 -7.63 -0.92
N GLU A 240 -11.78 -7.69 -2.25
CA GLU A 240 -11.94 -8.92 -3.01
C GLU A 240 -10.68 -9.79 -2.91
N ASP A 241 -10.91 -11.08 -2.66
CA ASP A 241 -9.87 -12.09 -2.58
C ASP A 241 -9.45 -12.60 -3.95
N ILE A 242 -8.24 -12.22 -4.36
CA ILE A 242 -7.57 -12.62 -5.59
C ILE A 242 -6.34 -13.50 -5.29
N GLY A 243 -6.26 -14.09 -4.10
CA GLY A 243 -5.06 -14.82 -3.65
C GLY A 243 -4.08 -13.92 -2.90
N LEU A 244 -2.80 -14.30 -2.87
CA LEU A 244 -1.79 -13.52 -2.12
C LEU A 244 -1.67 -12.06 -2.61
N GLY A 245 -2.10 -11.77 -3.85
CA GLY A 245 -2.19 -10.42 -4.40
C GLY A 245 -3.16 -9.49 -3.63
N SER A 246 -4.14 -10.04 -2.92
CA SER A 246 -5.06 -9.23 -2.09
C SER A 246 -4.35 -8.47 -0.98
N ALA A 247 -3.13 -8.85 -0.61
CA ALA A 247 -2.32 -8.06 0.31
C ALA A 247 -2.04 -6.64 -0.22
N PHE A 248 -1.85 -6.48 -1.53
CA PHE A 248 -1.64 -5.16 -2.13
C PHE A 248 -2.92 -4.34 -2.11
N THR A 249 -4.06 -4.96 -2.41
CA THR A 249 -5.38 -4.32 -2.30
C THR A 249 -5.64 -3.87 -0.86
N ILE A 250 -5.48 -4.76 0.13
CA ILE A 250 -5.70 -4.41 1.54
C ILE A 250 -4.77 -3.27 1.97
N ALA A 251 -3.50 -3.31 1.58
CA ALA A 251 -2.57 -2.23 1.89
C ALA A 251 -2.94 -0.91 1.19
N HIS A 252 -3.43 -0.96 -0.04
CA HIS A 252 -3.94 0.20 -0.77
C HIS A 252 -5.14 0.83 -0.04
N GLU A 253 -6.12 0.00 0.36
CA GLU A 253 -7.31 0.46 1.05
C GLU A 253 -7.02 1.02 2.45
N ILE A 254 -6.10 0.40 3.22
CA ILE A 254 -5.63 1.01 4.48
C ILE A 254 -4.90 2.33 4.20
N GLY A 255 -4.25 2.47 3.04
CA GLY A 255 -3.63 3.72 2.58
C GLY A 255 -4.66 4.83 2.43
N HIS A 256 -5.82 4.53 1.85
CA HIS A 256 -6.96 5.44 1.83
C HIS A 256 -7.41 5.82 3.23
N ASN A 257 -7.48 4.89 4.20
CA ASN A 257 -7.82 5.23 5.58
C ASN A 257 -6.81 6.22 6.21
N PHE A 258 -5.53 6.19 5.81
CA PHE A 258 -4.53 7.19 6.17
C PHE A 258 -4.61 8.51 5.39
N GLY A 259 -5.62 8.67 4.53
CA GLY A 259 -5.86 9.88 3.75
C GLY A 259 -5.07 9.95 2.45
N MET A 260 -4.47 8.86 1.99
CA MET A 260 -3.78 8.83 0.70
C MET A 260 -4.81 8.88 -0.44
N ASN A 261 -4.54 9.71 -1.43
CA ASN A 261 -5.26 9.66 -2.72
C ASN A 261 -4.46 8.83 -3.73
N HIS A 262 -5.11 8.46 -4.83
CA HIS A 262 -4.42 7.78 -5.92
C HIS A 262 -3.28 8.61 -6.51
N ASP A 263 -2.18 7.95 -6.85
CA ASP A 263 -1.07 8.56 -7.56
C ASP A 263 -1.51 9.06 -8.95
N GLY A 264 -1.23 10.34 -9.25
CA GLY A 264 -1.58 10.96 -10.53
C GLY A 264 -2.99 11.57 -10.59
N ILE A 265 -3.80 11.39 -9.55
CA ILE A 265 -5.12 12.02 -9.45
C ILE A 265 -5.02 13.18 -8.44
N GLY A 266 -4.97 14.41 -8.96
CA GLY A 266 -4.91 15.62 -8.13
C GLY A 266 -3.57 15.83 -7.40
N ASN A 267 -2.53 15.06 -7.72
CA ASN A 267 -1.18 15.20 -7.17
C ASN A 267 -0.09 15.02 -8.25
N SER A 268 1.17 15.26 -7.87
CA SER A 268 2.32 15.26 -8.78
C SER A 268 2.90 13.87 -9.08
N CYS A 269 2.44 12.85 -8.34
CA CYS A 269 2.82 11.45 -8.53
C CYS A 269 2.05 10.83 -9.70
N GLY A 270 2.23 9.53 -9.93
CA GLY A 270 1.67 8.82 -11.08
C GLY A 270 2.74 8.41 -12.08
N THR A 271 2.38 7.51 -12.99
CA THR A 271 3.30 6.95 -13.99
C THR A 271 3.72 8.02 -15.00
N LYS A 272 4.95 8.54 -14.87
CA LYS A 272 5.58 9.38 -15.88
C LYS A 272 6.53 8.51 -16.71
N GLY A 273 6.30 8.43 -18.02
CA GLY A 273 7.15 7.65 -18.92
C GLY A 273 7.12 6.15 -18.63
N HIS A 274 8.29 5.53 -18.45
CA HIS A 274 8.45 4.09 -18.22
C HIS A 274 8.52 3.70 -16.73
N GLU A 275 8.35 4.64 -15.80
CA GLU A 275 8.39 4.33 -14.37
C GLU A 275 7.24 3.40 -13.97
N ALA A 276 7.57 2.40 -13.15
CA ALA A 276 6.58 1.47 -12.65
C ALA A 276 5.62 2.16 -11.67
N ALA A 277 4.32 1.89 -11.82
CA ALA A 277 3.28 2.37 -10.94
C ALA A 277 3.54 1.94 -9.48
N LYS A 278 3.18 2.78 -8.51
CA LYS A 278 3.40 2.54 -7.07
C LYS A 278 2.15 1.98 -6.41
N LEU A 279 2.25 1.61 -5.13
CA LEU A 279 1.16 0.93 -4.42
C LEU A 279 -0.18 1.70 -4.45
N MET A 280 -0.16 3.04 -4.40
CA MET A 280 -1.37 3.88 -4.48
C MET A 280 -1.78 4.24 -5.92
N ALA A 281 -1.29 3.55 -6.96
CA ALA A 281 -1.80 3.75 -8.31
C ALA A 281 -3.27 3.29 -8.41
N ALA A 282 -4.11 4.06 -9.12
CA ALA A 282 -5.53 3.74 -9.30
C ALA A 282 -5.78 2.42 -10.06
N HIS A 283 -4.78 1.95 -10.81
CA HIS A 283 -4.86 0.74 -11.63
C HIS A 283 -3.65 -0.15 -11.41
N ILE A 284 -3.89 -1.43 -11.17
CA ILE A 284 -2.85 -2.46 -11.16
C ILE A 284 -2.65 -2.94 -12.60
N THR A 285 -1.46 -2.71 -13.12
CA THR A 285 -1.01 -3.15 -14.46
C THR A 285 0.26 -4.00 -14.37
N ALA A 286 0.67 -4.64 -15.48
CA ALA A 286 1.92 -5.40 -15.53
C ALA A 286 3.18 -4.56 -15.22
N ASN A 287 3.13 -3.23 -15.37
CA ASN A 287 4.23 -2.32 -15.03
C ASN A 287 4.03 -1.67 -13.64
N THR A 288 3.47 -2.41 -12.68
CA THR A 288 3.29 -1.94 -11.30
C THR A 288 4.36 -2.54 -10.40
N ASN A 289 5.02 -1.72 -9.59
CA ASN A 289 5.83 -2.14 -8.47
C ASN A 289 5.07 -1.84 -7.16
N PRO A 290 4.20 -2.76 -6.70
CA PRO A 290 3.34 -2.53 -5.56
C PRO A 290 4.08 -2.65 -4.21
N PHE A 291 5.39 -2.91 -4.22
CA PHE A 291 6.21 -3.05 -3.02
C PHE A 291 6.79 -1.71 -2.51
N SER A 292 6.44 -0.60 -3.16
CA SER A 292 6.94 0.74 -2.77
C SER A 292 5.85 1.79 -2.83
N TRP A 293 5.91 2.72 -1.89
CA TRP A 293 5.04 3.88 -1.78
C TRP A 293 5.60 5.05 -2.60
N SER A 294 4.71 5.89 -3.12
CA SER A 294 5.12 7.13 -3.80
C SER A 294 5.51 8.21 -2.78
N THR A 295 6.18 9.25 -3.25
CA THR A 295 6.44 10.43 -2.41
C THR A 295 5.14 11.10 -1.96
N CYS A 296 4.08 11.10 -2.78
CA CYS A 296 2.78 11.63 -2.41
C CYS A 296 2.13 10.79 -1.31
N SER A 297 2.21 9.46 -1.41
CA SER A 297 1.72 8.54 -0.36
C SER A 297 2.37 8.84 0.99
N ARG A 298 3.71 8.99 1.01
CA ARG A 298 4.47 9.39 2.20
C ARG A 298 4.01 10.75 2.73
N ASP A 299 3.86 11.74 1.86
CA ASP A 299 3.49 13.10 2.27
C ASP A 299 2.07 13.13 2.86
N TYR A 300 1.12 12.36 2.29
CA TYR A 300 -0.23 12.21 2.81
C TYR A 300 -0.25 11.62 4.22
N ILE A 301 0.38 10.47 4.45
CA ILE A 301 0.38 9.84 5.78
C ILE A 301 1.15 10.67 6.81
N THR A 302 2.25 11.31 6.41
CA THR A 302 3.00 12.22 7.31
C THR A 302 2.10 13.37 7.73
N SER A 303 1.41 14.02 6.78
CA SER A 303 0.47 15.10 7.09
C SER A 303 -0.71 14.63 7.94
N PHE A 304 -1.23 13.43 7.69
CA PHE A 304 -2.31 12.85 8.49
C PHE A 304 -1.88 12.68 9.95
N LEU A 305 -0.72 12.06 10.18
CA LEU A 305 -0.19 11.82 11.53
C LEU A 305 0.20 13.12 12.24
N ASP A 306 0.88 14.05 11.55
CA ASP A 306 1.30 15.34 12.11
C ASP A 306 0.11 16.25 12.45
N SER A 307 -1.05 16.07 11.79
CA SER A 307 -2.29 16.78 12.10
C SER A 307 -2.99 16.28 13.37
N GLY A 308 -2.47 15.24 14.03
CA GLY A 308 -3.05 14.67 15.25
C GLY A 308 -4.25 13.77 15.01
N ARG A 309 -4.51 13.34 13.77
CA ARG A 309 -5.63 12.46 13.42
C ARG A 309 -5.35 10.98 13.67
N GLY A 310 -4.09 10.62 13.89
CA GLY A 310 -3.65 9.24 14.17
C GLY A 310 -3.47 8.90 15.65
N THR A 311 -4.11 9.62 16.57
CA THR A 311 -3.88 9.47 18.03
C THR A 311 -4.29 8.11 18.58
N CYS A 312 -5.21 7.39 17.93
CA CYS A 312 -5.56 6.01 18.31
C CYS A 312 -4.42 5.02 18.07
N LEU A 313 -3.39 5.40 17.30
CA LEU A 313 -2.31 4.51 16.90
C LEU A 313 -1.06 4.60 17.80
N ASP A 314 -1.16 5.37 18.89
CA ASP A 314 -0.06 5.67 19.80
C ASP A 314 0.18 4.56 20.82
N ASN A 315 -0.81 3.68 21.05
CA ASN A 315 -0.70 2.55 21.96
C ASN A 315 -0.20 1.30 21.25
N GLU A 316 0.78 0.63 21.87
CA GLU A 316 1.14 -0.72 21.49
C GLU A 316 0.08 -1.71 22.00
N PRO A 317 -0.39 -2.66 21.17
CA PRO A 317 -1.38 -3.64 21.60
C PRO A 317 -0.85 -4.48 22.77
N PRO A 318 -1.66 -4.69 23.84
CA PRO A 318 -1.21 -5.37 25.06
C PRO A 318 -0.90 -6.86 24.84
N LYS A 319 -1.47 -7.47 23.79
CA LYS A 319 -1.24 -8.86 23.39
C LYS A 319 -1.13 -8.97 21.88
N ARG A 320 -0.31 -9.91 21.42
CA ARG A 320 -0.13 -10.26 20.00
C ARG A 320 -0.46 -11.73 19.80
N ASP A 321 -1.75 -12.05 19.93
CA ASP A 321 -2.24 -13.44 19.89
C ASP A 321 -2.13 -14.05 18.48
N PHE A 322 -2.18 -13.20 17.44
CA PHE A 322 -2.00 -13.61 16.04
C PHE A 322 -0.55 -13.40 15.59
N LEU A 323 0.22 -14.48 15.58
CA LEU A 323 1.61 -14.46 15.11
C LEU A 323 1.65 -14.64 13.59
N TYR A 324 2.28 -13.68 12.90
CA TYR A 324 2.51 -13.81 11.47
C TYR A 324 3.50 -14.93 11.15
N PRO A 325 3.31 -15.67 10.04
CA PRO A 325 4.28 -16.65 9.58
C PRO A 325 5.66 -16.03 9.39
N VAL A 326 6.68 -16.65 9.98
CA VAL A 326 8.09 -16.21 9.85
C VAL A 326 8.65 -16.58 8.46
N VAL A 327 8.12 -17.65 7.88
CA VAL A 327 8.48 -18.11 6.53
C VAL A 327 7.84 -17.22 5.45
N ALA A 328 8.53 -17.07 4.32
CA ALA A 328 7.99 -16.30 3.20
C ALA A 328 6.75 -17.00 2.61
N PRO A 329 5.70 -16.28 2.18
CA PRO A 329 4.51 -16.89 1.60
C PRO A 329 4.81 -17.86 0.44
N GLY A 330 5.80 -17.56 -0.40
CA GLY A 330 6.21 -18.46 -1.50
C GLY A 330 6.91 -19.75 -1.07
N GLN A 331 7.32 -19.88 0.20
CA GLN A 331 7.79 -21.15 0.78
C GLN A 331 6.64 -22.00 1.32
N VAL A 332 5.52 -21.37 1.66
CA VAL A 332 4.30 -22.04 2.14
C VAL A 332 3.44 -22.46 0.95
N TYR A 333 3.23 -21.56 0.00
CA TYR A 333 2.38 -21.74 -1.17
C TYR A 333 3.24 -21.74 -2.42
N ASP A 334 3.34 -22.90 -3.07
CA ASP A 334 4.05 -23.00 -4.34
C ASP A 334 3.31 -22.27 -5.48
N ALA A 335 3.91 -22.23 -6.66
CA ALA A 335 3.35 -21.52 -7.79
C ALA A 335 2.00 -22.10 -8.27
N ASP A 336 1.79 -23.42 -8.14
CA ASP A 336 0.52 -24.04 -8.49
C ASP A 336 -0.57 -23.60 -7.51
N GLU A 337 -0.28 -23.57 -6.21
CA GLU A 337 -1.21 -23.12 -5.18
C GLU A 337 -1.55 -21.63 -5.34
N GLN A 338 -0.57 -20.79 -5.65
CA GLN A 338 -0.82 -19.38 -5.96
C GLN A 338 -1.71 -19.20 -7.20
N CYS A 339 -1.50 -20.00 -8.25
CA CYS A 339 -2.41 -20.03 -9.41
C CYS A 339 -3.82 -20.49 -9.02
N ARG A 340 -3.94 -21.48 -8.13
CA ARG A 340 -5.25 -21.93 -7.64
C ARG A 340 -5.96 -20.84 -6.86
N PHE A 341 -5.26 -20.11 -5.98
CA PHE A 341 -5.88 -19.00 -5.26
C PHE A 341 -6.41 -17.92 -6.20
N GLN A 342 -5.63 -17.51 -7.20
CA GLN A 342 -6.02 -16.43 -8.10
C GLN A 342 -7.09 -16.83 -9.13
N TYR A 343 -7.00 -18.04 -9.70
CA TYR A 343 -7.76 -18.42 -10.89
C TYR A 343 -8.66 -19.65 -10.70
N GLY A 344 -8.77 -20.19 -9.49
CA GLY A 344 -9.61 -21.36 -9.20
C GLY A 344 -8.84 -22.68 -9.12
N ALA A 345 -9.43 -23.68 -8.46
CA ALA A 345 -8.80 -24.98 -8.14
C ALA A 345 -8.27 -25.78 -9.35
N ALA A 346 -8.76 -25.51 -10.56
CA ALA A 346 -8.29 -26.18 -11.78
C ALA A 346 -7.00 -25.58 -12.37
N SER A 347 -6.54 -24.45 -11.82
CA SER A 347 -5.40 -23.69 -12.32
C SER A 347 -4.06 -24.23 -11.80
N ARG A 348 -3.01 -24.03 -12.60
CA ARG A 348 -1.63 -24.47 -12.31
C ARG A 348 -0.63 -23.57 -13.01
N GLN A 349 0.61 -23.60 -12.58
CA GLN A 349 1.72 -22.88 -13.19
C GLN A 349 1.96 -23.34 -14.64
N CYS A 350 2.19 -22.38 -15.53
CA CYS A 350 2.61 -22.62 -16.90
C CYS A 350 4.06 -23.13 -16.94
N LYS A 351 4.29 -24.31 -17.53
CA LYS A 351 5.63 -24.96 -17.59
C LYS A 351 6.52 -24.53 -18.77
N TYR A 352 5.99 -23.76 -19.72
CA TYR A 352 6.71 -23.36 -20.94
C TYR A 352 6.73 -21.83 -21.09
N GLY A 353 7.69 -21.20 -20.43
CA GLY A 353 8.08 -19.80 -20.62
C GLY A 353 9.60 -19.69 -20.47
N MET A 354 10.31 -19.63 -21.58
CA MET A 354 11.77 -19.49 -21.65
C MET A 354 12.15 -18.05 -21.25
N GLY A 355 12.93 -17.87 -20.17
CA GLY A 355 13.63 -16.61 -19.87
C GLY A 355 13.20 -15.85 -18.61
N SER A 356 13.97 -16.01 -17.53
CA SER A 356 14.29 -14.98 -16.52
C SER A 356 13.17 -14.10 -15.91
N ALA A 357 12.02 -14.66 -15.53
CA ALA A 357 11.00 -13.95 -14.74
C ALA A 357 10.50 -14.74 -13.51
N PHE A 358 11.26 -15.74 -13.03
CA PHE A 358 10.87 -16.54 -11.86
C PHE A 358 10.85 -15.75 -10.54
N PHE A 359 11.45 -14.56 -10.50
CA PHE A 359 11.50 -13.69 -9.32
C PHE A 359 10.59 -12.44 -9.38
N ASN A 360 9.92 -12.20 -10.51
CA ASN A 360 8.88 -11.18 -10.58
C ASN A 360 7.54 -11.91 -10.39
N LEU A 361 7.03 -11.89 -9.15
CA LEU A 361 5.80 -12.54 -8.71
C LEU A 361 4.74 -12.56 -9.80
N LEU A 362 4.45 -13.77 -10.31
CA LEU A 362 3.41 -14.07 -11.27
C LEU A 362 3.51 -13.26 -12.58
N GLN A 363 3.49 -13.96 -13.72
CA GLN A 363 2.94 -13.34 -14.93
C GLN A 363 1.49 -12.97 -14.63
N ILE A 364 1.28 -11.75 -14.13
CA ILE A 364 0.04 -11.00 -14.18
C ILE A 364 -0.26 -10.92 -15.69
N GLN A 365 -1.07 -11.85 -16.20
CA GLN A 365 -1.86 -11.48 -17.36
C GLN A 365 -2.74 -10.34 -16.88
N ALA A 366 -2.37 -9.13 -17.29
CA ALA A 366 -3.09 -7.91 -17.03
C ALA A 366 -4.55 -8.07 -17.51
N SER A 367 -5.43 -8.43 -16.60
CA SER A 367 -6.68 -7.69 -16.49
C SER A 367 -6.37 -6.40 -15.77
N GLU A 368 -6.77 -5.27 -16.35
CA GLU A 368 -6.73 -3.97 -15.70
C GLU A 368 -7.65 -4.04 -14.48
N PHE A 369 -7.09 -3.91 -13.28
CA PHE A 369 -7.86 -3.86 -12.03
C PHE A 369 -7.81 -2.46 -11.45
N GLN A 370 -8.95 -1.99 -10.95
CA GLN A 370 -9.20 -0.68 -10.38
C GLN A 370 -9.38 -0.80 -8.86
N THR A 371 -8.77 0.11 -8.11
CA THR A 371 -9.18 0.43 -6.74
C THR A 371 -9.90 1.78 -6.80
N GLU A 372 -10.93 1.97 -5.97
CA GLU A 372 -11.76 3.18 -6.00
C GLU A 372 -12.02 3.69 -4.59
N VAL A 373 -12.44 4.95 -4.47
CA VAL A 373 -12.62 5.62 -3.18
C VAL A 373 -13.95 6.36 -3.11
N MET A 374 -14.55 6.37 -1.91
CA MET A 374 -15.79 7.07 -1.63
C MET A 374 -15.51 8.52 -1.19
N GLU A 375 -15.94 9.49 -2.00
CA GLU A 375 -15.91 10.92 -1.63
C GLU A 375 -17.05 11.27 -0.64
N PRO A 376 -16.85 12.27 0.25
CA PRO A 376 -17.79 12.62 1.31
C PRO A 376 -19.15 13.16 0.85
#